data_AF-A0A9W6BCT1-F1
#
_entry.id   AF-A0A9W6BCT1-F1
#
_cell.length_a   1.000
_cell.length_b   1.000
_cell.length_c   1.000
_cell.angle_alpha   90.00
_cell.angle_beta   90.00
_cell.angle_gamma   90.00
#
_symmetry.space_group_name_H-M   'P 1'
#
loop_
_entity.id
_entity.type
_entity.pdbx_description
1 polymer ?
#
loop_
_entity_poly.entity_id
_entity_poly.type
_entity_poly.pdbx_seq_one_letter_code
_entity_poly.pdbx_strand_id
1 'polypeptide(L)'
;MAAARGGHRDACIWLEDRGCPRDERAAVEDAARAGHTEIVRWKLPQFPGFSGWVLVAAAGGGHRALCEEMVAAGPRPEFIKAAVFEAVEGGHVELTDWLLGLLKERDLGPGFDLESDLVLLQAARSFELPALQRLYHSHMGSSAAQEVFRTDYGPNMAAAALASTTPDWRAKLEWLEAEAGCRLCRDPLESYWALPDALGRVTLLWERGMLHVGRCLHSAVSNTNLPFIHYLKSKGLLAVSLDGDIMEAAIRKGDLTVLAELLAAGGPIRPGVVLTAARWGHLHVLHWMAGPEASPAATEALRQALEHSLESPELTWCAAASGSLELMGWLWERGCRQLDEKVFTAAVGAGNAALLEWMVARGCPMSQSEAYLVAGHQCDMATLRCLRRLGCPWGPDTFNRAVKDGHKSCCLEVLHWLEAEGCPVDWHAAWALVQSIAHPGNMHPGVSEWVKGHTTGPSSGSGA
;
A
#
# COMPACT_ATOMS: atom_id res chain seq x y z
N MET A 1 -16.32 -2.16 7.20
CA MET A 1 -15.77 -1.97 5.84
C MET A 1 -16.16 -3.12 4.92
N ALA A 2 -15.59 -4.33 5.03
CA ALA A 2 -15.92 -5.45 4.11
C ALA A 2 -17.43 -5.77 3.96
N ALA A 3 -18.17 -5.88 5.07
CA ALA A 3 -19.62 -6.10 5.03
C ALA A 3 -20.39 -4.96 4.34
N ALA A 4 -19.92 -3.71 4.51
CA ALA A 4 -20.53 -2.53 3.91
C ALA A 4 -20.25 -2.46 2.40
N ARG A 5 -19.00 -2.73 1.99
CA ARG A 5 -18.61 -2.88 0.59
C ARG A 5 -19.37 -4.02 -0.11
N GLY A 6 -19.67 -5.10 0.60
CA GLY A 6 -20.44 -6.24 0.11
C GLY A 6 -21.96 -6.08 0.16
N GLY A 7 -22.48 -4.96 0.68
CA GLY A 7 -23.94 -4.72 0.75
C GLY A 7 -24.67 -5.52 1.83
N HIS A 8 -23.94 -6.13 2.77
CA HIS A 8 -24.52 -6.97 3.81
C HIS A 8 -24.99 -6.13 5.01
N ARG A 9 -26.12 -5.45 4.85
CA ARG A 9 -26.71 -4.59 5.89
C ARG A 9 -26.88 -5.30 7.23
N ASP A 10 -27.42 -6.52 7.23
CA ASP A 10 -27.66 -7.27 8.47
C ASP A 10 -26.36 -7.67 9.17
N ALA A 11 -25.32 -7.98 8.40
CA ALA A 11 -23.98 -8.21 8.95
C ALA A 11 -23.39 -6.92 9.53
N CYS A 12 -23.62 -5.76 8.90
CA CYS A 12 -23.22 -4.47 9.46
C CYS A 12 -23.89 -4.21 10.82
N ILE A 13 -25.21 -4.42 10.93
CA ILE A 13 -25.97 -4.27 12.18
C ILE A 13 -25.45 -5.25 13.25
N TRP A 14 -25.33 -6.53 12.90
CA TRP A 14 -24.86 -7.57 13.81
C TRP A 14 -23.45 -7.29 14.38
N LEU A 15 -22.59 -6.66 13.56
CA LEU A 15 -21.24 -6.26 13.97
C LEU A 15 -21.24 -5.01 14.85
N GLU A 16 -22.18 -4.08 14.64
CA GLU A 16 -22.37 -2.90 15.49
C GLU A 16 -22.90 -3.28 16.87
N ASP A 17 -23.86 -4.20 16.94
CA ASP A 17 -24.39 -4.72 18.21
C ASP A 17 -23.32 -5.38 19.09
N ARG A 18 -22.19 -5.79 18.51
CA ARG A 18 -21.04 -6.37 19.22
C ARG A 18 -19.93 -5.38 19.58
N GLY A 19 -20.14 -4.09 19.36
CA GLY A 19 -19.16 -3.06 19.71
C GLY A 19 -17.87 -3.13 18.90
N CYS A 20 -17.93 -3.55 17.63
CA CYS A 20 -16.78 -3.54 16.73
C CYS A 20 -16.25 -2.10 16.58
N PRO A 21 -15.00 -1.79 17.03
CA PRO A 21 -14.44 -0.44 16.92
C PRO A 21 -14.24 -0.10 15.44
N ARG A 22 -14.79 1.03 15.00
CA ARG A 22 -14.85 1.36 13.57
C ARG A 22 -14.66 2.83 13.26
N ASP A 23 -13.97 3.06 12.15
CA ASP A 23 -14.15 4.23 11.32
C ASP A 23 -15.48 4.09 10.57
N GLU A 24 -16.56 4.60 11.17
CA GLU A 24 -17.91 4.54 10.61
C GLU A 24 -18.02 5.33 9.29
N ARG A 25 -17.17 6.34 9.08
CA ARG A 25 -17.09 7.10 7.84
C ARG A 25 -16.61 6.20 6.69
N ALA A 26 -15.50 5.49 6.88
CA ALA A 26 -14.96 4.60 5.85
C ALA A 26 -15.95 3.53 5.41
N ALA A 27 -16.77 3.01 6.33
CA ALA A 27 -17.80 2.02 6.01
C ALA A 27 -18.93 2.57 5.13
N VAL A 28 -19.40 3.79 5.38
CA VAL A 28 -20.45 4.43 4.57
C VAL A 28 -19.92 4.86 3.20
N GLU A 29 -18.68 5.34 3.12
CA GLU A 29 -18.02 5.66 1.85
C GLU A 29 -17.82 4.40 0.99
N ASP A 30 -17.37 3.28 1.57
CA ASP A 30 -17.26 2.00 0.88
C ASP A 30 -18.62 1.50 0.35
N ALA A 31 -19.69 1.65 1.14
CA ALA A 31 -21.04 1.30 0.73
C ALA A 31 -21.55 2.20 -0.41
N ALA A 32 -21.30 3.51 -0.32
CA ALA A 32 -21.67 4.49 -1.35
C ALA A 32 -20.93 4.21 -2.67
N ARG A 33 -19.62 3.96 -2.62
CA ARG A 33 -18.79 3.59 -3.78
C ARG A 33 -19.23 2.28 -4.41
N ALA A 34 -19.71 1.33 -3.62
CA ALA A 34 -20.25 0.06 -4.10
C ALA A 34 -21.75 0.12 -4.51
N GLY A 35 -22.44 1.25 -4.27
CA GLY A 35 -23.83 1.45 -4.69
C GLY A 35 -24.89 0.91 -3.74
N HIS A 36 -24.51 0.55 -2.51
CA HIS A 36 -25.41 -0.04 -1.52
C HIS A 36 -26.24 1.04 -0.81
N THR A 37 -27.21 1.60 -1.54
CA THR A 37 -28.05 2.72 -1.10
C THR A 37 -28.80 2.45 0.21
N GLU A 38 -29.17 1.21 0.51
CA GLU A 38 -29.83 0.85 1.78
C GLU A 38 -28.95 1.08 3.00
N ILE A 39 -27.65 0.77 2.89
CA ILE A 39 -26.69 1.00 3.97
C ILE A 39 -26.44 2.50 4.13
N VAL A 40 -26.32 3.22 3.01
CA VAL A 40 -26.16 4.69 3.02
C VAL A 40 -27.35 5.37 3.67
N ARG A 41 -28.60 5.02 3.29
CA ARG A 41 -29.83 5.58 3.87
C ARG A 41 -30.00 5.22 5.34
N TRP A 42 -29.52 4.05 5.76
CA TRP A 42 -29.54 3.65 7.18
C TRP A 42 -28.54 4.44 8.04
N LYS A 43 -27.36 4.76 7.51
CA LYS A 43 -26.28 5.39 8.28
C LYS A 43 -26.21 6.91 8.15
N LEU A 44 -26.53 7.47 6.99
CA LEU A 44 -26.41 8.91 6.73
C LEU A 44 -27.20 9.79 7.73
N PRO A 45 -28.41 9.43 8.19
CA PRO A 45 -29.12 10.23 9.21
C PRO A 45 -28.40 10.31 10.56
N GLN A 46 -27.55 9.33 10.87
CA GLN A 46 -26.76 9.33 12.10
C GLN A 46 -25.58 10.31 12.00
N PHE A 47 -25.16 10.66 10.77
CA PHE A 47 -24.00 11.50 10.51
C PHE A 47 -24.21 12.47 9.32
N PRO A 48 -25.04 13.51 9.51
CA PRO A 48 -25.42 14.43 8.42
C PRO A 48 -24.24 15.24 7.86
N GLY A 49 -23.16 15.42 8.63
CA GLY A 49 -21.95 16.14 8.19
C GLY A 49 -21.13 15.42 7.10
N PHE A 50 -21.45 14.17 6.77
CA PHE A 50 -20.70 13.37 5.79
C PHE A 50 -21.38 13.26 4.42
N SER A 51 -22.54 13.90 4.21
CA SER A 51 -23.28 13.84 2.94
C SER A 51 -22.44 14.22 1.72
N GLY A 52 -21.54 15.21 1.87
CA GLY A 52 -20.60 15.60 0.81
C GLY A 52 -19.61 14.51 0.43
N TRP A 53 -19.08 13.76 1.40
CA TRP A 53 -18.15 12.65 1.13
C TRP A 53 -18.86 11.43 0.55
N VAL A 54 -20.12 11.20 0.94
CA VAL A 54 -20.98 10.18 0.33
C VAL A 54 -21.23 10.46 -1.15
N LEU A 55 -21.47 11.73 -1.52
CA LEU A 55 -21.57 12.15 -2.93
C LEU A 55 -20.29 11.82 -3.69
N VAL A 56 -19.14 12.18 -3.15
CA VAL A 56 -17.81 11.95 -3.75
C VAL A 56 -17.57 10.45 -3.98
N ALA A 57 -17.82 9.62 -2.96
CA ALA A 57 -17.67 8.16 -3.06
C ALA A 57 -18.67 7.53 -4.04
N ALA A 58 -19.93 7.95 -4.02
CA ALA A 58 -20.96 7.49 -4.96
C ALA A 58 -20.61 7.84 -6.41
N ALA A 59 -20.01 9.02 -6.63
CA ALA A 59 -19.56 9.48 -7.93
C ALA A 59 -18.43 8.61 -8.49
N GLY A 60 -17.43 8.26 -7.68
CA GLY A 60 -16.38 7.30 -8.09
C GLY A 60 -16.91 5.90 -8.42
N GLY A 61 -18.01 5.50 -7.78
CA GLY A 61 -18.72 4.25 -8.09
C GLY A 61 -19.68 4.32 -9.29
N GLY A 62 -19.98 5.52 -9.80
CA GLY A 62 -20.91 5.70 -10.93
C GLY A 62 -22.39 5.67 -10.57
N HIS A 63 -22.74 5.80 -9.29
CA HIS A 63 -24.11 5.62 -8.80
C HIS A 63 -24.94 6.89 -8.95
N ARG A 64 -25.35 7.18 -10.19
CA ARG A 64 -26.07 8.42 -10.56
C ARG A 64 -27.26 8.75 -9.68
N ALA A 65 -28.15 7.79 -9.41
CA ALA A 65 -29.35 8.02 -8.59
C ALA A 65 -28.99 8.47 -7.16
N LEU A 66 -27.95 7.88 -6.57
CA LEU A 66 -27.47 8.29 -5.26
C LEU A 66 -26.83 9.68 -5.31
N CYS A 67 -26.08 9.99 -6.36
CA CYS A 67 -25.53 11.34 -6.56
C CYS A 67 -26.63 12.40 -6.70
N GLU A 68 -27.71 12.12 -7.44
CA GLU A 68 -28.87 13.01 -7.57
C GLU A 68 -29.55 13.26 -6.22
N GLU A 69 -29.74 12.21 -5.40
CA GLU A 69 -30.25 12.34 -4.03
C GLU A 69 -29.34 13.22 -3.15
N MET A 70 -28.02 13.02 -3.21
CA MET A 70 -27.08 13.80 -2.41
C MET A 70 -26.96 15.25 -2.88
N VAL A 71 -27.07 15.51 -4.19
CA VAL A 71 -27.07 16.88 -4.75
C VAL A 71 -28.36 17.63 -4.39
N ALA A 72 -29.50 16.93 -4.35
CA ALA A 72 -30.77 17.52 -3.91
C ALA A 72 -30.72 18.04 -2.45
N ALA A 73 -29.85 17.47 -1.62
CA ALA A 73 -29.61 17.95 -0.26
C ALA A 73 -28.83 19.27 -0.18
N GLY A 74 -28.37 19.82 -1.32
CA GLY A 74 -27.67 21.09 -1.41
C GLY A 74 -26.23 21.06 -0.88
N PRO A 75 -25.35 20.17 -1.38
CA PRO A 75 -23.97 20.13 -0.95
C PRO A 75 -23.24 21.40 -1.40
N ARG A 76 -22.19 21.72 -0.65
CA ARG A 76 -21.31 22.84 -1.01
C ARG A 76 -20.58 22.55 -2.34
N PRO A 77 -20.26 23.57 -3.15
CA PRO A 77 -19.69 23.36 -4.48
C PRO A 77 -18.37 22.58 -4.51
N GLU A 78 -17.56 22.65 -3.46
CA GLU A 78 -16.31 21.89 -3.33
C GLU A 78 -16.52 20.38 -3.37
N PHE A 79 -17.64 19.88 -2.82
CA PHE A 79 -17.98 18.46 -2.87
C PHE A 79 -18.47 18.04 -4.25
N ILE A 80 -19.13 18.94 -4.98
CA ILE A 80 -19.52 18.69 -6.38
C ILE A 80 -18.26 18.63 -7.26
N LYS A 81 -17.30 19.54 -7.06
CA LYS A 81 -15.99 19.50 -7.73
C LYS A 81 -15.23 18.21 -7.41
N ALA A 82 -15.14 17.82 -6.13
CA ALA A 82 -14.51 16.55 -5.74
C ALA A 82 -15.22 15.33 -6.36
N ALA A 83 -16.55 15.37 -6.46
CA ALA A 83 -17.32 14.31 -7.11
C ALA A 83 -17.07 14.24 -8.63
N VAL A 84 -16.80 15.37 -9.31
CA VAL A 84 -16.37 15.36 -10.71
C VAL A 84 -15.06 14.59 -10.86
N PHE A 85 -14.05 14.86 -10.02
CA PHE A 85 -12.77 14.16 -10.08
C PHE A 85 -12.94 12.64 -9.90
N GLU A 86 -13.68 12.21 -8.87
CA GLU A 86 -13.92 10.77 -8.65
C GLU A 86 -14.74 10.15 -9.79
N ALA A 87 -15.76 10.83 -10.31
CA ALA A 87 -16.55 10.34 -11.46
C ALA A 87 -15.68 10.15 -12.71
N VAL A 88 -14.76 11.09 -12.95
CA VAL A 88 -13.80 11.00 -14.04
C VAL A 88 -12.84 9.84 -13.81
N GLU A 89 -12.25 9.72 -12.61
CA GLU A 89 -11.35 8.61 -12.27
C GLU A 89 -12.02 7.24 -12.44
N GLY A 90 -13.29 7.13 -12.05
CA GLY A 90 -14.12 5.94 -12.25
C GLY A 90 -14.58 5.69 -13.68
N GLY A 91 -14.35 6.63 -14.62
CA GLY A 91 -14.73 6.50 -16.03
C GLY A 91 -16.21 6.79 -16.34
N HIS A 92 -16.93 7.46 -15.44
CA HIS A 92 -18.38 7.66 -15.53
C HIS A 92 -18.72 8.91 -16.34
N VAL A 93 -18.69 8.80 -17.67
CA VAL A 93 -18.83 9.94 -18.62
C VAL A 93 -20.13 10.72 -18.41
N GLU A 94 -21.30 10.07 -18.43
CA GLU A 94 -22.60 10.76 -18.34
C GLU A 94 -22.81 11.44 -16.97
N LEU A 95 -22.27 10.83 -15.92
CA LEU A 95 -22.33 11.39 -14.57
C LEU A 95 -21.43 12.62 -14.47
N THR A 96 -20.25 12.56 -15.08
CA THR A 96 -19.31 13.68 -15.17
C THR A 96 -19.93 14.85 -15.92
N ASP A 97 -20.53 14.61 -17.09
CA ASP A 97 -21.20 15.66 -17.89
C ASP A 97 -22.31 16.34 -17.09
N TRP A 98 -23.10 15.57 -16.34
CA TRP A 98 -24.14 16.10 -15.47
C TRP A 98 -23.57 16.95 -14.31
N LEU A 99 -22.55 16.46 -13.60
CA LEU A 99 -21.91 17.20 -12.50
C LEU A 99 -21.25 18.50 -12.99
N LEU A 100 -20.60 18.47 -14.16
CA LEU A 100 -20.02 19.65 -14.80
C LEU A 100 -21.10 20.66 -15.21
N GLY A 101 -22.25 20.20 -15.70
CA GLY A 101 -23.41 21.04 -15.99
C GLY A 101 -23.89 21.81 -14.75
N LEU A 102 -24.00 21.13 -13.61
CA LEU A 102 -24.39 21.74 -12.34
C LEU A 102 -23.43 22.83 -11.87
N LEU A 103 -22.13 22.66 -12.09
CA LEU A 103 -21.13 23.67 -11.74
C LEU A 103 -21.22 24.88 -12.68
N LYS A 104 -21.49 24.68 -13.97
CA LYS A 104 -21.64 25.78 -14.94
C LYS A 104 -22.89 26.63 -14.70
N GLU A 105 -23.98 26.03 -14.21
CA GLU A 105 -25.22 26.73 -13.89
C GLU A 105 -25.14 27.53 -12.58
N ARG A 106 -24.20 27.20 -11.69
CA ARG A 106 -24.00 27.91 -10.42
C ARG A 106 -23.10 29.12 -10.63
N ASP A 107 -23.52 30.28 -10.11
CA ASP A 107 -22.63 31.43 -9.95
C ASP A 107 -21.70 31.17 -8.76
N LEU A 108 -20.52 30.61 -9.04
CA LEU A 108 -19.59 30.08 -8.05
C LEU A 108 -18.69 31.17 -7.42
N GLY A 109 -18.87 32.43 -7.84
CA GLY A 109 -18.11 33.58 -7.36
C GLY A 109 -16.69 33.68 -7.92
N PRO A 110 -16.02 34.84 -7.72
CA PRO A 110 -14.66 35.05 -8.19
C PRO A 110 -13.66 34.19 -7.37
N GLY A 111 -12.92 33.32 -8.05
CA GLY A 111 -11.87 32.48 -7.46
C GLY A 111 -12.14 30.97 -7.41
N PHE A 112 -13.34 30.51 -7.81
CA PHE A 112 -13.60 29.09 -7.99
C PHE A 112 -12.98 28.60 -9.31
N ASP A 113 -11.85 27.90 -9.22
CA ASP A 113 -11.23 27.21 -10.35
C ASP A 113 -11.67 25.75 -10.37
N LEU A 114 -12.22 25.30 -11.50
CA LEU A 114 -12.59 23.90 -11.73
C LEU A 114 -11.35 23.00 -11.86
N GLU A 115 -10.16 23.59 -12.09
CA GLU A 115 -8.94 22.88 -12.45
C GLU A 115 -9.20 21.98 -13.68
N SER A 116 -9.80 22.59 -14.71
CA SER A 116 -10.24 21.89 -15.93
C SER A 116 -9.13 21.06 -16.57
N ASP A 117 -7.87 21.50 -16.43
CA ASP A 117 -6.69 20.80 -16.94
C ASP A 117 -6.45 19.46 -16.23
N LEU A 118 -6.69 19.38 -14.92
CA LEU A 118 -6.60 18.14 -14.14
C LEU A 118 -7.75 17.19 -14.47
N VAL A 119 -8.96 17.73 -14.68
CA VAL A 119 -10.13 16.95 -15.13
C VAL A 119 -9.84 16.32 -16.50
N LEU A 120 -9.27 17.07 -17.44
CA LEU A 120 -8.85 16.53 -18.75
C LEU A 120 -7.78 15.46 -18.59
N LEU A 121 -6.77 15.70 -17.75
CA LEU A 121 -5.69 14.74 -17.51
C LEU A 121 -6.21 13.40 -16.97
N GLN A 122 -7.15 13.43 -16.02
CA GLN A 122 -7.78 12.22 -15.52
C GLN A 122 -8.66 11.56 -16.59
N ALA A 123 -9.43 12.34 -17.35
CA ALA A 123 -10.27 11.82 -18.43
C ALA A 123 -9.44 11.10 -19.51
N ALA A 124 -8.22 11.57 -19.81
CA ALA A 124 -7.32 10.85 -20.71
C ALA A 124 -7.01 9.42 -20.23
N ARG A 125 -6.96 9.20 -18.90
CA ARG A 125 -6.68 7.90 -18.29
C ARG A 125 -7.89 6.97 -18.26
N SER A 126 -9.11 7.51 -18.20
CA SER A 126 -10.31 6.74 -17.84
C SER A 126 -11.43 6.74 -18.89
N PHE A 127 -11.55 7.78 -19.73
CA PHE A 127 -12.65 7.92 -20.69
C PHE A 127 -12.27 7.36 -22.06
N GLU A 128 -13.19 6.73 -22.79
CA GLU A 128 -12.95 6.44 -24.21
C GLU A 128 -12.74 7.72 -25.03
N LEU A 129 -12.03 7.61 -26.15
CA LEU A 129 -11.62 8.68 -27.05
C LEU A 129 -12.78 9.60 -27.45
N PRO A 130 -13.98 9.12 -27.82
CA PRO A 130 -15.08 10.01 -28.17
C PRO A 130 -15.51 10.89 -27.00
N ALA A 131 -15.51 10.37 -25.77
CA ALA A 131 -15.86 11.12 -24.57
C ALA A 131 -14.76 12.13 -24.22
N LEU A 132 -13.49 11.71 -24.30
CA LEU A 132 -12.35 12.60 -24.12
C LEU A 132 -12.35 13.76 -25.13
N GLN A 133 -12.61 13.48 -26.40
CA GLN A 133 -12.70 14.48 -27.46
C GLN A 133 -13.80 15.49 -27.16
N ARG A 134 -15.01 15.05 -26.80
CA ARG A 134 -16.10 15.96 -26.44
C ARG A 134 -15.72 16.85 -25.26
N LEU A 135 -15.15 16.25 -24.22
CA LEU A 135 -14.72 16.97 -23.02
C LEU A 135 -13.66 18.02 -23.37
N TYR A 136 -12.63 17.64 -24.12
CA TYR A 136 -11.57 18.54 -24.57
C TYR A 136 -12.10 19.73 -25.37
N HIS A 137 -12.92 19.49 -26.39
CA HIS A 137 -13.48 20.57 -27.22
C HIS A 137 -14.42 21.49 -26.44
N SER A 138 -15.14 20.97 -25.45
CA SER A 138 -16.03 21.78 -24.60
C SER A 138 -15.27 22.72 -23.64
N HIS A 139 -14.03 22.39 -23.28
CA HIS A 139 -13.19 23.20 -22.39
C HIS A 139 -12.23 24.11 -23.17
N MET A 140 -11.76 23.69 -24.35
CA MET A 140 -10.77 24.40 -25.15
C MET A 140 -11.42 25.37 -26.15
N GLY A 141 -11.95 26.50 -25.66
CA GLY A 141 -12.74 27.46 -26.45
C GLY A 141 -11.96 28.51 -27.26
N SER A 142 -10.65 28.70 -27.05
CA SER A 142 -9.85 29.70 -27.80
C SER A 142 -8.44 29.18 -28.16
N SER A 143 -7.85 29.71 -29.23
CA SER A 143 -6.50 29.30 -29.68
C SER A 143 -5.40 29.63 -28.66
N ALA A 144 -5.55 30.68 -27.85
CA ALA A 144 -4.55 31.08 -26.86
C ALA A 144 -4.56 30.13 -25.64
N ALA A 145 -5.74 29.71 -25.18
CA ALA A 145 -5.88 28.73 -24.11
C ALA A 145 -5.29 27.36 -24.51
N GLN A 146 -5.47 26.96 -25.78
CA GLN A 146 -4.87 25.74 -26.32
C GLN A 146 -3.33 25.78 -26.31
N GLU A 147 -2.72 26.95 -26.53
CA GLU A 147 -1.26 27.08 -26.57
C GLU A 147 -0.61 27.00 -25.17
N VAL A 148 -1.25 27.63 -24.17
CA VAL A 148 -0.83 27.51 -22.76
C VAL A 148 -1.00 26.08 -22.26
N PHE A 149 -2.15 25.45 -22.55
CA PHE A 149 -2.39 24.06 -22.17
C PHE A 149 -1.37 23.09 -22.78
N ARG A 150 -1.02 23.29 -24.05
CA ARG A 150 -0.01 22.46 -24.75
C ARG A 150 1.35 22.53 -24.08
N THR A 151 1.77 23.73 -23.65
CA THR A 151 3.10 23.95 -23.09
C THR A 151 3.21 23.43 -21.66
N ASP A 152 2.19 23.66 -20.84
CA ASP A 152 2.22 23.31 -19.42
C ASP A 152 1.76 21.88 -19.13
N TYR A 153 0.77 21.37 -19.88
CA TYR A 153 0.10 20.09 -19.59
C TYR A 153 0.20 19.06 -20.71
N GLY A 154 0.60 19.46 -21.92
CA GLY A 154 0.66 18.57 -23.09
C GLY A 154 1.45 17.27 -22.86
N PRO A 155 2.66 17.30 -22.28
CA PRO A 155 3.39 16.10 -21.93
C PRO A 155 2.66 15.16 -20.97
N ASN A 156 2.03 15.73 -19.94
CA ASN A 156 1.30 14.98 -18.92
C ASN A 156 0.01 14.36 -19.51
N MET A 157 -0.60 15.04 -20.48
CA MET A 157 -1.77 14.56 -21.20
C MET A 157 -1.44 13.36 -22.10
N ALA A 158 -0.32 13.43 -22.85
CA ALA A 158 0.18 12.30 -23.64
C ALA A 158 0.56 11.11 -22.75
N ALA A 159 1.21 11.37 -21.62
CA ALA A 159 1.52 10.38 -20.60
C ALA A 159 0.25 9.71 -20.03
N ALA A 160 -0.78 10.50 -19.72
CA ALA A 160 -2.07 10.02 -19.24
C ALA A 160 -2.78 9.13 -20.27
N ALA A 161 -2.76 9.51 -21.55
CA ALA A 161 -3.31 8.69 -22.63
C ALA A 161 -2.55 7.38 -22.81
N LEU A 162 -1.22 7.40 -22.73
CA LEU A 162 -0.41 6.17 -22.74
C LEU A 162 -0.77 5.28 -21.54
N ALA A 163 -0.98 5.86 -20.37
CA ALA A 163 -1.38 5.15 -19.15
C ALA A 163 -2.89 4.85 -19.05
N SER A 164 -3.64 5.04 -20.13
CA SER A 164 -5.08 4.84 -20.15
C SER A 164 -5.48 3.40 -19.87
N THR A 165 -6.51 3.26 -19.03
CA THR A 165 -7.16 1.98 -18.68
C THR A 165 -8.09 1.46 -19.76
N THR A 166 -8.53 2.32 -20.69
CA THR A 166 -9.36 1.94 -21.83
C THR A 166 -8.51 1.41 -23.00
N PRO A 167 -9.05 0.48 -23.83
CA PRO A 167 -8.28 -0.22 -24.88
C PRO A 167 -7.87 0.67 -26.06
N ASP A 168 -8.47 1.85 -26.21
CA ASP A 168 -8.21 2.82 -27.26
C ASP A 168 -7.10 3.83 -26.92
N TRP A 169 -6.30 3.55 -25.89
CA TRP A 169 -5.15 4.36 -25.45
C TRP A 169 -4.25 4.84 -26.59
N ARG A 170 -4.02 4.00 -27.61
CA ARG A 170 -3.18 4.32 -28.76
C ARG A 170 -3.82 5.39 -29.63
N ALA A 171 -5.11 5.24 -29.93
CA ALA A 171 -5.85 6.22 -30.71
C ALA A 171 -5.93 7.57 -29.97
N LYS A 172 -6.06 7.56 -28.64
CA LYS A 172 -5.97 8.78 -27.82
C LYS A 172 -4.62 9.47 -27.94
N LEU A 173 -3.53 8.72 -27.83
CA LEU A 173 -2.19 9.27 -27.93
C LEU A 173 -1.94 9.86 -29.32
N GLU A 174 -2.31 9.13 -30.37
CA GLU A 174 -2.18 9.60 -31.76
C GLU A 174 -3.03 10.85 -32.03
N TRP A 175 -4.27 10.89 -31.53
CA TRP A 175 -5.14 12.07 -31.61
C TRP A 175 -4.57 13.28 -30.86
N LEU A 176 -4.10 13.09 -29.62
CA LEU A 176 -3.49 14.15 -28.82
C LEU A 176 -2.22 14.72 -29.47
N GLU A 177 -1.42 13.89 -30.12
CA GLU A 177 -0.21 14.32 -30.82
C GLU A 177 -0.54 15.07 -32.12
N ALA A 178 -1.54 14.60 -32.87
CA ALA A 178 -1.91 15.16 -34.16
C ALA A 178 -2.72 16.47 -34.05
N GLU A 179 -3.73 16.50 -33.18
CA GLU A 179 -4.68 17.61 -33.09
C GLU A 179 -4.42 18.52 -31.89
N ALA A 180 -4.12 17.93 -30.74
CA ALA A 180 -3.87 18.71 -29.52
C ALA A 180 -2.42 19.20 -29.42
N GLY A 181 -1.47 18.70 -30.22
CA GLY A 181 -0.05 19.06 -30.16
C GLY A 181 0.66 18.58 -28.87
N CYS A 182 0.02 17.69 -28.12
CA CYS A 182 0.49 17.15 -26.85
C CYS A 182 1.50 16.03 -27.12
N ARG A 183 2.79 16.37 -27.18
CA ARG A 183 3.85 15.40 -27.49
C ARG A 183 4.26 14.61 -26.25
N LEU A 184 4.37 13.30 -26.42
CA LEU A 184 5.01 12.46 -25.41
C LEU A 184 6.50 12.78 -25.34
N CYS A 185 6.95 13.39 -24.23
CA CYS A 185 8.34 13.81 -24.08
C CYS A 185 9.14 12.92 -23.12
N ARG A 186 8.46 12.10 -22.30
CA ARG A 186 9.07 11.19 -21.33
C ARG A 186 8.20 9.94 -21.15
N ASP A 187 8.83 8.86 -20.75
CA ASP A 187 8.16 7.65 -20.28
C ASP A 187 7.41 7.96 -18.97
N PRO A 188 6.07 7.81 -18.91
CA PRO A 188 5.30 7.90 -17.67
C PRO A 188 5.51 6.61 -16.88
N LEU A 189 6.68 6.56 -16.25
CA LEU A 189 7.17 5.45 -15.46
C LEU A 189 6.05 4.89 -14.57
N GLU A 190 5.92 3.57 -14.59
CA GLU A 190 5.19 2.72 -13.64
C GLU A 190 3.67 2.54 -13.86
N SER A 191 2.95 3.52 -14.38
CA SER A 191 1.46 3.49 -14.30
C SER A 191 0.73 2.51 -15.24
N TYR A 192 1.36 2.04 -16.33
CA TYR A 192 0.72 1.14 -17.30
C TYR A 192 1.17 -0.33 -17.20
N TRP A 193 2.13 -0.68 -16.33
CA TRP A 193 2.65 -2.05 -16.25
C TRP A 193 1.66 -3.07 -15.70
N ALA A 194 0.68 -2.61 -14.91
CA ALA A 194 -0.41 -3.42 -14.38
C ALA A 194 -1.52 -3.66 -15.42
N LEU A 195 -1.46 -3.03 -16.60
CA LEU A 195 -2.48 -3.17 -17.65
C LEU A 195 -2.23 -4.42 -18.50
N PRO A 196 -3.29 -5.14 -18.92
CA PRO A 196 -3.17 -6.41 -19.64
C PRO A 196 -2.45 -6.27 -21.00
N ASP A 197 -2.50 -5.09 -21.61
CA ASP A 197 -1.93 -4.75 -22.91
C ASP A 197 -0.67 -3.87 -22.81
N ALA A 198 0.02 -3.92 -21.66
CA ALA A 198 1.29 -3.22 -21.42
C ALA A 198 2.34 -3.46 -22.52
N LEU A 199 2.39 -4.66 -23.12
CA LEU A 199 3.32 -4.98 -24.21
C LEU A 199 3.17 -4.05 -25.42
N GLY A 200 1.93 -3.67 -25.78
CA GLY A 200 1.68 -2.76 -26.90
C GLY A 200 2.22 -1.36 -26.65
N ARG A 201 2.07 -0.86 -25.42
CA ARG A 201 2.58 0.45 -24.99
C ARG A 201 4.10 0.49 -25.01
N VAL A 202 4.73 -0.56 -24.49
CA VAL A 202 6.18 -0.63 -24.45
C VAL A 202 6.79 -0.77 -25.85
N THR A 203 6.13 -1.54 -26.73
CA THR A 203 6.57 -1.64 -28.14
C THR A 203 6.54 -0.28 -28.83
N LEU A 204 5.50 0.53 -28.59
CA LEU A 204 5.44 1.90 -29.11
C LEU A 204 6.58 2.79 -28.56
N LEU A 205 6.84 2.73 -27.26
CA LEU A 205 7.94 3.49 -26.64
C LEU A 205 9.31 3.07 -27.19
N TRP A 206 9.49 1.78 -27.45
CA TRP A 206 10.68 1.24 -28.10
C TRP A 206 10.86 1.78 -29.52
N GLU A 207 9.82 1.72 -30.34
CA GLU A 207 9.83 2.24 -31.72
C GLU A 207 10.18 3.74 -31.77
N ARG A 208 9.81 4.48 -30.72
CA ARG A 208 10.11 5.91 -30.57
C ARG A 208 11.48 6.21 -29.94
N GLY A 209 12.27 5.20 -29.58
CA GLY A 209 13.58 5.37 -28.94
C GLY A 209 13.50 5.95 -27.51
N MET A 210 12.35 5.85 -26.86
CA MET A 210 12.08 6.43 -25.54
C MET A 210 12.26 5.43 -24.40
N LEU A 211 12.59 4.18 -24.70
CA LEU A 211 12.60 3.10 -23.73
C LEU A 211 13.90 3.02 -22.94
N HIS A 212 13.80 3.16 -21.62
CA HIS A 212 14.88 2.80 -20.69
C HIS A 212 14.74 1.34 -20.25
N VAL A 213 15.38 0.43 -20.99
CA VAL A 213 15.20 -1.04 -20.86
C VAL A 213 15.38 -1.54 -19.42
N GLY A 214 16.41 -1.09 -18.69
CA GLY A 214 16.66 -1.52 -17.31
C GLY A 214 15.50 -1.18 -16.33
N ARG A 215 14.99 0.06 -16.37
CA ARG A 215 13.83 0.47 -15.55
C ARG A 215 12.56 -0.30 -15.92
N CYS A 216 12.37 -0.53 -17.22
CA CYS A 216 11.23 -1.27 -17.74
C CYS A 216 11.28 -2.74 -17.31
N LEU A 217 12.46 -3.36 -17.33
CA LEU A 217 12.66 -4.74 -16.89
C LEU A 217 12.37 -4.89 -15.38
N HIS A 218 12.85 -3.97 -14.54
CA HIS A 218 12.51 -3.99 -13.11
C HIS A 218 10.99 -3.90 -12.87
N SER A 219 10.31 -3.00 -13.59
CA SER A 219 8.85 -2.83 -13.49
C SER A 219 8.10 -4.06 -14.00
N ALA A 220 8.56 -4.66 -15.09
CA ALA A 220 7.97 -5.88 -15.65
C ALA A 220 8.11 -7.07 -14.70
N VAL A 221 9.27 -7.24 -14.06
CA VAL A 221 9.48 -8.27 -13.03
C VAL A 221 8.58 -8.02 -11.82
N SER A 222 8.47 -6.78 -11.37
CA SER A 222 7.61 -6.40 -10.23
C SER A 222 6.12 -6.67 -10.48
N ASN A 223 5.69 -6.58 -11.74
CA ASN A 223 4.31 -6.80 -12.19
C ASN A 223 4.08 -8.19 -12.83
N THR A 224 5.05 -9.11 -12.80
CA THR A 224 4.92 -10.45 -13.43
C THR A 224 4.55 -10.38 -14.92
N ASN A 225 5.09 -9.40 -15.66
CA ASN A 225 4.81 -9.22 -17.07
C ASN A 225 5.69 -10.12 -17.95
N LEU A 226 5.38 -11.43 -17.93
CA LEU A 226 6.05 -12.44 -18.76
C LEU A 226 6.04 -12.12 -20.27
N PRO A 227 4.94 -11.61 -20.87
CA PRO A 227 4.94 -11.25 -22.28
C PRO A 227 6.04 -10.24 -22.63
N PHE A 228 6.28 -9.25 -21.77
CA PHE A 228 7.35 -8.28 -21.99
C PHE A 228 8.75 -8.86 -21.78
N ILE A 229 8.93 -9.72 -20.77
CA ILE A 229 10.21 -10.42 -20.56
C ILE A 229 10.56 -11.28 -21.80
N HIS A 230 9.59 -12.02 -22.34
CA HIS A 230 9.77 -12.77 -23.59
C HIS A 230 10.02 -11.87 -24.79
N TYR A 231 9.37 -10.71 -24.86
CA TYR A 231 9.65 -9.72 -25.90
C TYR A 231 11.11 -9.23 -25.83
N LEU A 232 11.60 -8.84 -24.66
CA LEU A 232 13.01 -8.46 -24.48
C LEU A 232 13.98 -9.60 -24.82
N LYS A 233 13.62 -10.84 -24.47
CA LYS A 233 14.38 -12.04 -24.85
C LYS A 233 14.43 -12.20 -26.37
N SER A 234 13.30 -12.05 -27.07
CA SER A 234 13.21 -12.15 -28.53
C SER A 234 14.03 -11.08 -29.27
N LYS A 235 14.21 -9.91 -28.65
CA LYS A 235 15.04 -8.81 -29.16
C LYS A 235 16.52 -8.92 -28.78
N GLY A 236 16.90 -9.93 -28.00
CA GLY A 236 18.28 -10.07 -27.48
C GLY A 236 18.65 -9.02 -26.43
N LEU A 237 17.68 -8.29 -25.87
CA LEU A 237 17.90 -7.19 -24.94
C LEU A 237 17.85 -7.63 -23.47
N LEU A 238 17.30 -8.81 -23.21
CA LEU A 238 17.16 -9.32 -21.84
C LEU A 238 18.53 -9.48 -21.18
N ALA A 239 19.45 -10.25 -21.78
CA ALA A 239 20.76 -10.56 -21.20
C ALA A 239 21.61 -9.32 -20.92
N VAL A 240 21.59 -8.31 -21.80
CA VAL A 240 22.37 -7.07 -21.64
C VAL A 240 21.82 -6.13 -20.57
N SER A 241 20.58 -6.34 -20.15
CA SER A 241 19.88 -5.48 -19.18
C SER A 241 19.77 -6.12 -17.80
N LEU A 242 20.20 -7.38 -17.65
CA LEU A 242 20.13 -8.08 -16.38
C LEU A 242 21.23 -7.61 -15.43
N ASP A 243 20.81 -7.26 -14.22
CA ASP A 243 21.69 -7.02 -13.09
C ASP A 243 21.18 -7.78 -11.86
N GLY A 244 21.92 -7.70 -10.75
CA GLY A 244 21.52 -8.38 -9.54
C GLY A 244 20.32 -7.75 -8.83
N ASP A 245 19.95 -6.50 -9.14
CA ASP A 245 18.80 -5.83 -8.53
C ASP A 245 17.50 -6.34 -9.16
N ILE A 246 17.50 -6.60 -10.47
CA ILE A 246 16.41 -7.26 -11.20
C ILE A 246 16.20 -8.69 -10.69
N MET A 247 17.29 -9.42 -10.46
CA MET A 247 17.23 -10.77 -9.89
C MET A 247 16.63 -10.74 -8.49
N GLU A 248 17.08 -9.80 -7.64
CA GLU A 248 16.53 -9.61 -6.30
C GLU A 248 15.03 -9.29 -6.35
N ALA A 249 14.60 -8.39 -7.25
CA ALA A 249 13.19 -8.06 -7.43
C ALA A 249 12.32 -9.29 -7.75
N ALA A 250 12.79 -10.19 -8.61
CA ALA A 250 12.09 -11.43 -8.92
C ALA A 250 11.97 -12.35 -7.71
N ILE A 251 13.02 -12.45 -6.90
CA ILE A 251 13.05 -13.27 -5.69
C ILE A 251 12.12 -12.68 -4.62
N ARG A 252 12.10 -11.35 -4.44
CA ARG A 252 11.16 -10.67 -3.52
C ARG A 252 9.71 -10.96 -3.89
N LYS A 253 9.41 -11.10 -5.18
CA LYS A 253 8.08 -11.49 -5.67
C LYS A 253 7.76 -12.97 -5.42
N GLY A 254 8.77 -13.84 -5.45
CA GLY A 254 8.62 -15.28 -5.30
C GLY A 254 8.12 -15.98 -6.56
N ASP A 255 8.26 -15.36 -7.73
CA ASP A 255 7.75 -15.92 -8.99
C ASP A 255 8.80 -16.82 -9.66
N LEU A 256 8.59 -18.14 -9.58
CA LEU A 256 9.50 -19.14 -10.15
C LEU A 256 9.59 -19.07 -11.68
N THR A 257 8.51 -18.71 -12.37
CA THR A 257 8.50 -18.64 -13.83
C THR A 257 9.36 -17.48 -14.31
N VAL A 258 9.19 -16.30 -13.70
CA VAL A 258 10.04 -15.14 -13.98
C VAL A 258 11.49 -15.45 -13.61
N LEU A 259 11.75 -16.01 -12.42
CA LEU A 259 13.10 -16.32 -11.96
C LEU A 259 13.82 -17.30 -12.91
N ALA A 260 13.13 -18.34 -13.37
CA ALA A 260 13.67 -19.30 -14.34
C ALA A 260 14.03 -18.64 -15.68
N GLU A 261 13.18 -17.74 -16.18
CA GLU A 261 13.45 -16.99 -17.42
C GLU A 261 14.67 -16.08 -17.30
N LEU A 262 14.79 -15.33 -16.19
CA LEU A 262 15.93 -14.45 -15.96
C LEU A 262 17.25 -15.24 -15.83
N LEU A 263 17.24 -16.38 -15.13
CA LEU A 263 18.41 -17.25 -15.02
C LEU A 263 18.77 -17.90 -16.35
N ALA A 264 17.80 -18.33 -17.14
CA ALA A 264 18.04 -18.86 -18.49
C ALA A 264 18.67 -17.82 -19.43
N ALA A 265 18.43 -16.53 -19.17
CA ALA A 265 19.03 -15.42 -19.89
C ALA A 265 20.40 -14.98 -19.34
N GLY A 266 20.96 -15.70 -18.36
CA GLY A 266 22.28 -15.42 -17.79
C GLY A 266 22.27 -14.42 -16.63
N GLY A 267 21.13 -14.26 -15.95
CA GLY A 267 21.00 -13.38 -14.79
C GLY A 267 21.99 -13.72 -13.67
N PRO A 268 22.67 -12.72 -13.07
CA PRO A 268 23.70 -12.97 -12.07
C PRO A 268 23.11 -13.46 -10.75
N ILE A 269 23.64 -14.55 -10.20
CA ILE A 269 23.29 -15.03 -8.85
C ILE A 269 24.19 -14.31 -7.85
N ARG A 270 23.60 -13.44 -7.02
CA ARG A 270 24.31 -12.84 -5.88
C ARG A 270 24.21 -13.74 -4.65
N PRO A 271 25.22 -13.75 -3.76
CA PRO A 271 25.19 -14.57 -2.53
C PRO A 271 23.95 -14.33 -1.65
N GLY A 272 23.40 -13.11 -1.64
CA GLY A 272 22.23 -12.74 -0.83
C GLY A 272 20.89 -13.32 -1.31
N VAL A 273 20.85 -14.04 -2.45
CA VAL A 273 19.63 -14.61 -3.05
C VAL A 273 18.80 -15.44 -2.07
N VAL A 274 19.48 -16.25 -1.24
CA VAL A 274 18.86 -17.16 -0.27
C VAL A 274 18.26 -16.38 0.89
N LEU A 275 19.00 -15.39 1.41
CA LEU A 275 18.55 -14.53 2.50
C LEU A 275 17.33 -13.71 2.07
N THR A 276 17.31 -13.22 0.84
CA THR A 276 16.14 -12.51 0.28
C THR A 276 14.94 -13.43 0.19
N ALA A 277 15.08 -14.63 -0.39
CA ALA A 277 13.97 -15.59 -0.46
C ALA A 277 13.42 -15.93 0.93
N ALA A 278 14.31 -16.13 1.91
CA ALA A 278 13.92 -16.40 3.29
C ALA A 278 13.21 -15.22 3.96
N ARG A 279 13.72 -13.99 3.77
CA ARG A 279 13.14 -12.76 4.35
C ARG A 279 11.71 -12.52 3.89
N TRP A 280 11.40 -12.90 2.65
CA TRP A 280 10.07 -12.77 2.07
C TRP A 280 9.20 -14.04 2.22
N GLY A 281 9.68 -15.06 2.94
CA GLY A 281 8.90 -16.25 3.25
C GLY A 281 8.69 -17.20 2.07
N HIS A 282 9.48 -17.07 1.00
CA HIS A 282 9.32 -17.83 -0.24
C HIS A 282 9.94 -19.23 -0.15
N LEU A 283 9.35 -20.09 0.69
CA LEU A 283 9.79 -21.46 0.89
C LEU A 283 9.84 -22.27 -0.42
N HIS A 284 8.89 -22.06 -1.33
CA HIS A 284 8.88 -22.70 -2.65
C HIS A 284 10.09 -22.31 -3.51
N VAL A 285 10.57 -21.07 -3.40
CA VAL A 285 11.81 -20.62 -4.08
C VAL A 285 13.02 -21.34 -3.52
N LEU A 286 13.10 -21.50 -2.19
CA LEU A 286 14.20 -22.24 -1.55
C LEU A 286 14.18 -23.74 -1.86
N HIS A 287 12.99 -24.35 -1.91
CA HIS A 287 12.82 -25.72 -2.41
C HIS A 287 13.29 -25.86 -3.85
N TRP A 288 12.91 -24.92 -4.72
CA TRP A 288 13.32 -24.91 -6.12
C TRP A 288 14.84 -24.77 -6.27
N MET A 289 15.48 -23.89 -5.47
CA MET A 289 16.94 -23.75 -5.42
C MET A 289 17.66 -25.03 -4.96
N ALA A 290 17.08 -25.76 -4.01
CA ALA A 290 17.62 -27.06 -3.55
C ALA A 290 17.39 -28.19 -4.57
N GLY A 291 16.31 -28.11 -5.34
CA GLY A 291 15.85 -29.15 -6.26
C GLY A 291 16.62 -29.26 -7.58
N PRO A 292 16.33 -30.29 -8.39
CA PRO A 292 16.88 -30.44 -9.75
C PRO A 292 16.17 -29.58 -10.80
N GLU A 293 15.06 -28.93 -10.45
CA GLU A 293 14.21 -28.15 -11.36
C GLU A 293 14.77 -26.78 -11.74
N ALA A 294 15.80 -26.31 -11.05
CA ALA A 294 16.56 -25.14 -11.46
C ALA A 294 17.40 -25.44 -12.72
N SER A 295 17.67 -24.42 -13.54
CA SER A 295 18.49 -24.55 -14.75
C SER A 295 19.88 -25.12 -14.42
N PRO A 296 20.40 -26.17 -15.10
CA PRO A 296 21.60 -26.91 -14.68
C PRO A 296 22.84 -26.06 -14.36
N ALA A 297 23.04 -24.95 -15.07
CA ALA A 297 24.16 -24.02 -14.82
C ALA A 297 23.93 -23.10 -13.61
N ALA A 298 22.68 -22.72 -13.34
CA ALA A 298 22.28 -21.93 -12.18
C ALA A 298 22.15 -22.78 -10.91
N THR A 299 21.78 -24.04 -11.06
CA THR A 299 21.49 -24.98 -9.97
C THR A 299 22.67 -25.20 -9.04
N GLU A 300 23.88 -25.34 -9.57
CA GLU A 300 25.06 -25.57 -8.73
C GLU A 300 25.41 -24.34 -7.89
N ALA A 301 25.42 -23.15 -8.50
CA ALA A 301 25.68 -21.91 -7.78
C ALA A 301 24.60 -21.60 -6.73
N LEU A 302 23.32 -21.88 -7.03
CA LEU A 302 22.21 -21.71 -6.09
C LEU A 302 22.29 -22.70 -4.93
N ARG A 303 22.63 -23.97 -5.19
CA ARG A 303 22.81 -24.98 -4.15
C ARG A 303 23.98 -24.63 -3.23
N GLN A 304 25.13 -24.25 -3.79
CA GLN A 304 26.28 -23.81 -3.00
C GLN A 304 25.93 -22.58 -2.15
N ALA A 305 25.21 -21.60 -2.71
CA ALA A 305 24.75 -20.44 -1.95
C ALA A 305 23.80 -20.84 -0.81
N LEU A 306 22.91 -21.80 -1.04
CA LEU A 306 22.01 -22.34 -0.02
C LEU A 306 22.77 -23.06 1.08
N GLU A 307 23.66 -23.98 0.73
CA GLU A 307 24.48 -24.74 1.68
C GLU A 307 25.31 -23.80 2.56
N HIS A 308 25.97 -22.81 1.96
CA HIS A 308 26.72 -21.80 2.72
C HIS A 308 25.82 -20.97 3.65
N SER A 309 24.59 -20.66 3.22
CA SER A 309 23.65 -19.88 4.02
C SER A 309 23.03 -20.68 5.17
N LEU A 310 22.96 -22.01 5.09
CA LEU A 310 22.45 -22.86 6.19
C LEU A 310 23.32 -22.77 7.46
N GLU A 311 24.59 -22.40 7.32
CA GLU A 311 25.51 -22.17 8.43
C GLU A 311 25.39 -20.74 9.01
N SER A 312 24.72 -19.82 8.31
CA SER A 312 24.62 -18.41 8.67
C SER A 312 23.45 -18.16 9.63
N PRO A 313 23.68 -17.51 10.79
CA PRO A 313 22.60 -17.14 11.71
C PRO A 313 21.62 -16.12 11.09
N GLU A 314 22.08 -15.34 10.10
CA GLU A 314 21.26 -14.37 9.37
C GLU A 314 20.12 -15.03 8.59
N LEU A 315 20.28 -16.27 8.13
CA LEU A 315 19.22 -17.01 7.43
C LEU A 315 18.02 -17.28 8.34
N THR A 316 18.29 -17.75 9.56
CA THR A 316 17.26 -18.02 10.58
C THR A 316 16.55 -16.73 10.98
N TRP A 317 17.30 -15.63 11.13
CA TRP A 317 16.72 -14.32 11.38
C TRP A 317 15.80 -13.86 10.24
N CYS A 318 16.21 -14.03 8.97
CA CYS A 318 15.39 -13.66 7.82
C CYS A 318 14.10 -14.48 7.75
N ALA A 319 14.18 -15.78 7.98
CA ALA A 319 13.01 -16.65 8.04
C ALA A 319 12.05 -16.24 9.17
N ALA A 320 12.57 -15.90 10.36
CA ALA A 320 11.75 -15.40 11.46
C ALA A 320 11.06 -14.07 11.10
N ALA A 321 11.80 -13.14 10.49
CA ALA A 321 11.27 -11.86 10.04
C ALA A 321 10.18 -11.99 8.97
N SER A 322 10.15 -13.10 8.22
CA SER A 322 9.07 -13.38 7.26
C SER A 322 7.76 -13.81 7.89
N GLY A 323 7.80 -14.28 9.15
CA GLY A 323 6.64 -14.86 9.82
C GLY A 323 6.24 -16.25 9.30
N SER A 324 6.96 -16.87 8.37
CA SER A 324 6.61 -18.21 7.86
C SER A 324 7.05 -19.33 8.81
N LEU A 325 6.06 -19.97 9.46
CA LEU A 325 6.28 -21.13 10.31
C LEU A 325 6.80 -22.33 9.52
N GLU A 326 6.29 -22.52 8.30
CA GLU A 326 6.69 -23.60 7.40
C GLU A 326 8.15 -23.47 7.00
N LEU A 327 8.58 -22.25 6.64
CA LEU A 327 9.98 -21.97 6.33
C LEU A 327 10.88 -22.22 7.53
N MET A 328 10.47 -21.78 8.72
CA MET A 328 11.22 -22.02 9.95
C MET A 328 11.34 -23.53 10.25
N GLY A 329 10.25 -24.29 10.06
CA GLY A 329 10.27 -25.75 10.18
C GLY A 329 11.22 -26.41 9.18
N TRP A 330 11.20 -25.96 7.93
CA TRP A 330 12.07 -26.47 6.86
C TRP A 330 13.57 -26.22 7.15
N LEU A 331 13.91 -25.07 7.71
CA LEU A 331 15.27 -24.73 8.15
C LEU A 331 15.68 -25.55 9.38
N TRP A 332 14.76 -25.76 10.32
CA TRP A 332 14.99 -26.57 11.52
C TRP A 332 15.37 -28.01 11.19
N GLU A 333 14.69 -28.61 10.21
CA GLU A 333 15.00 -29.96 9.69
C GLU A 333 16.39 -30.04 9.04
N ARG A 334 16.93 -28.91 8.55
CA ARG A 334 18.25 -28.79 7.91
C ARG A 334 19.37 -28.40 8.86
N GLY A 335 19.08 -28.30 10.16
CA GLY A 335 20.10 -28.07 11.19
C GLY A 335 20.27 -26.61 11.62
N CYS A 336 19.50 -25.67 11.06
CA CYS A 336 19.46 -24.28 11.55
C CYS A 336 18.69 -24.23 12.88
N ARG A 337 19.38 -24.50 13.99
CA ARG A 337 18.79 -24.63 15.34
C ARG A 337 19.12 -23.48 16.26
N GLN A 338 19.86 -22.48 15.78
CA GLN A 338 20.25 -21.32 16.56
C GLN A 338 19.07 -20.35 16.68
N LEU A 339 18.42 -20.37 17.85
CA LEU A 339 17.39 -19.40 18.22
C LEU A 339 17.95 -18.47 19.30
N ASP A 340 17.95 -17.18 19.02
CA ASP A 340 18.37 -16.13 19.97
C ASP A 340 17.27 -15.06 20.14
N GLU A 341 17.49 -14.12 21.05
CA GLU A 341 16.56 -13.02 21.32
C GLU A 341 16.30 -12.14 20.09
N LYS A 342 17.26 -12.01 19.16
CA LYS A 342 17.11 -11.22 17.94
C LYS A 342 16.20 -11.91 16.94
N VAL A 343 16.35 -13.23 16.77
CA VAL A 343 15.46 -14.05 15.95
C VAL A 343 14.04 -14.02 16.53
N PHE A 344 13.88 -14.12 17.86
CA PHE A 344 12.58 -13.97 18.51
C PHE A 344 11.95 -12.61 18.21
N THR A 345 12.72 -11.52 18.42
CA THR A 345 12.25 -10.15 18.18
C THR A 345 11.85 -9.94 16.71
N ALA A 346 12.56 -10.56 15.76
CA ALA A 346 12.19 -10.53 14.34
C ALA A 346 10.85 -11.22 14.07
N ALA A 347 10.60 -12.39 14.67
CA ALA A 347 9.30 -13.06 14.58
C ALA A 347 8.17 -12.25 15.22
N VAL A 348 8.47 -11.50 16.30
CA VAL A 348 7.52 -10.55 16.89
C VAL A 348 7.17 -9.45 15.92
N GLY A 349 8.16 -8.90 15.21
CA GLY A 349 7.94 -7.90 14.16
C GLY A 349 7.07 -8.41 13.00
N ALA A 350 7.06 -9.72 12.73
CA ALA A 350 6.21 -10.33 11.72
C ALA A 350 4.76 -10.62 12.19
N GLY A 351 4.50 -10.57 13.50
CA GLY A 351 3.17 -10.70 14.09
C GLY A 351 2.52 -12.10 14.00
N ASN A 352 3.31 -13.16 13.72
CA ASN A 352 2.76 -14.52 13.62
C ASN A 352 2.78 -15.26 14.98
N ALA A 353 1.63 -15.33 15.64
CA ALA A 353 1.47 -16.00 16.93
C ALA A 353 1.87 -17.49 16.92
N ALA A 354 1.58 -18.22 15.84
CA ALA A 354 1.92 -19.65 15.73
C ALA A 354 3.43 -19.86 15.63
N LEU A 355 4.14 -18.96 14.94
CA LEU A 355 5.61 -18.96 14.91
C LEU A 355 6.18 -18.67 16.30
N LEU A 356 5.66 -17.67 17.01
CA LEU A 356 6.12 -17.35 18.38
C LEU A 356 5.91 -18.52 19.34
N GLU A 357 4.73 -19.15 19.34
CA GLU A 357 4.44 -20.34 20.13
C GLU A 357 5.42 -21.48 19.82
N TRP A 358 5.68 -21.73 18.53
CA TRP A 358 6.62 -22.75 18.07
C TRP A 358 8.06 -22.50 18.56
N MET A 359 8.51 -21.23 18.56
CA MET A 359 9.84 -20.83 19.02
C MET A 359 9.98 -20.97 20.53
N VAL A 360 8.99 -20.50 21.31
CA VAL A 360 8.98 -20.61 22.78
C VAL A 360 8.96 -22.08 23.21
N ALA A 361 8.17 -22.92 22.55
CA ALA A 361 8.13 -24.36 22.81
C ALA A 361 9.49 -25.06 22.59
N ARG A 362 10.40 -24.45 21.83
CA ARG A 362 11.78 -24.93 21.58
C ARG A 362 12.83 -24.25 22.45
N GLY A 363 12.41 -23.46 23.44
CA GLY A 363 13.31 -22.78 24.36
C GLY A 363 14.02 -21.57 23.75
N CYS A 364 13.42 -20.93 22.73
CA CYS A 364 13.94 -19.67 22.22
C CYS A 364 13.96 -18.60 23.32
N PRO A 365 15.10 -17.94 23.57
CA PRO A 365 15.17 -16.82 24.50
C PRO A 365 14.28 -15.67 24.04
N MET A 366 13.35 -15.25 24.90
CA MET A 366 12.46 -14.12 24.65
C MET A 366 13.16 -12.81 25.01
N SER A 367 13.13 -11.82 24.12
CA SER A 367 13.64 -10.48 24.42
C SER A 367 12.67 -9.76 25.37
N GLN A 368 13.22 -9.14 26.42
CA GLN A 368 12.41 -8.50 27.47
C GLN A 368 11.67 -7.26 26.95
N SER A 369 12.36 -6.12 26.81
CA SER A 369 11.70 -4.87 26.37
C SER A 369 11.45 -4.83 24.87
N GLU A 370 12.39 -5.33 24.06
CA GLU A 370 12.36 -5.15 22.61
C GLU A 370 11.13 -5.81 21.96
N ALA A 371 10.70 -7.00 22.42
CA ALA A 371 9.49 -7.66 21.90
C ALA A 371 8.25 -6.77 22.05
N TYR A 372 8.03 -6.19 23.23
CA TYR A 372 6.88 -5.32 23.46
C TYR A 372 6.96 -4.00 22.69
N LEU A 373 8.16 -3.43 22.55
CA LEU A 373 8.36 -2.20 21.79
C LEU A 373 8.12 -2.42 20.30
N VAL A 374 8.63 -3.50 19.73
CA VAL A 374 8.44 -3.84 18.31
C VAL A 374 6.96 -4.06 17.98
N ALA A 375 6.24 -4.83 18.80
CA ALA A 375 4.80 -5.02 18.62
C ALA A 375 4.02 -3.71 18.85
N GLY A 376 4.45 -2.91 19.84
CA GLY A 376 3.86 -1.62 20.17
C GLY A 376 4.03 -0.56 19.10
N HIS A 377 5.16 -0.53 18.38
CA HIS A 377 5.39 0.40 17.25
C HIS A 377 4.42 0.13 16.09
N GLN A 378 3.96 -1.11 15.93
CA GLN A 378 2.97 -1.47 14.90
C GLN A 378 1.53 -1.39 15.42
N CYS A 379 1.35 -1.02 16.71
CA CYS A 379 0.06 -1.10 17.40
C CYS A 379 -0.60 -2.49 17.29
N ASP A 380 0.21 -3.55 17.22
CA ASP A 380 -0.26 -4.92 17.05
C ASP A 380 -0.69 -5.52 18.41
N MET A 381 -1.94 -5.22 18.78
CA MET A 381 -2.55 -5.71 20.02
C MET A 381 -2.67 -7.24 20.08
N ALA A 382 -2.76 -7.92 18.93
CA ALA A 382 -2.85 -9.37 18.89
C ALA A 382 -1.50 -10.00 19.29
N THR A 383 -0.40 -9.48 18.74
CA THR A 383 0.95 -9.91 19.10
C THR A 383 1.30 -9.55 20.54
N LEU A 384 0.94 -8.37 21.02
CA LEU A 384 1.13 -7.97 22.42
C LEU A 384 0.44 -8.94 23.41
N ARG A 385 -0.82 -9.32 23.14
CA ARG A 385 -1.53 -10.33 23.94
C ARG A 385 -0.89 -11.71 23.84
N CYS A 386 -0.41 -12.09 22.65
CA CYS A 386 0.33 -13.33 22.46
C CYS A 386 1.59 -13.38 23.33
N LEU A 387 2.38 -12.31 23.36
CA LEU A 387 3.58 -12.20 24.18
C LEU A 387 3.28 -12.39 25.68
N ARG A 388 2.20 -11.79 26.20
CA ARG A 388 1.78 -11.99 27.59
C ARG A 388 1.39 -13.43 27.88
N ARG A 389 0.59 -14.04 27.00
CA ARG A 389 0.18 -15.45 27.12
C ARG A 389 1.38 -16.40 27.11
N LEU A 390 2.42 -16.08 26.33
CA LEU A 390 3.67 -16.83 26.26
C LEU A 390 4.59 -16.59 27.48
N GLY A 391 4.23 -15.68 28.38
CA GLY A 391 5.04 -15.35 29.55
C GLY A 391 6.29 -14.54 29.21
N CYS A 392 6.26 -13.75 28.13
CA CYS A 392 7.37 -12.89 27.75
C CYS A 392 7.68 -11.89 28.90
N PRO A 393 8.92 -11.83 29.40
CA PRO A 393 9.26 -10.99 30.56
C PRO A 393 9.22 -9.50 30.22
N TRP A 394 8.74 -8.69 31.16
CA TRP A 394 8.98 -7.24 31.10
C TRP A 394 10.48 -6.97 31.24
N GLY A 395 10.97 -5.94 30.56
CA GLY A 395 12.30 -5.38 30.87
C GLY A 395 12.19 -4.19 31.82
N PRO A 396 13.33 -3.74 32.37
CA PRO A 396 13.37 -2.73 33.42
C PRO A 396 12.74 -1.38 33.01
N ASP A 397 12.80 -1.03 31.72
CA ASP A 397 12.33 0.25 31.19
C ASP A 397 11.30 0.11 30.06
N THR A 398 10.59 -1.03 29.98
CA THR A 398 9.68 -1.30 28.84
C THR A 398 8.65 -0.19 28.66
N PHE A 399 7.98 0.23 29.73
CA PHE A 399 6.98 1.30 29.66
C PHE A 399 7.60 2.66 29.29
N ASN A 400 8.68 3.06 29.95
CA ASN A 400 9.31 4.36 29.74
C ASN A 400 9.87 4.50 28.32
N ARG A 401 10.39 3.41 27.75
CA ARG A 401 10.80 3.35 26.35
C ARG A 401 9.60 3.42 25.40
N ALA A 402 8.47 2.79 25.72
CA ALA A 402 7.25 2.91 24.94
C ALA A 402 6.70 4.35 24.95
N VAL A 403 6.74 5.03 26.11
CA VAL A 403 6.41 6.46 26.23
C VAL A 403 7.36 7.30 25.40
N LYS A 404 8.68 7.04 25.50
CA LYS A 404 9.68 7.71 24.68
C LYS A 404 9.37 7.51 23.21
N ASP A 405 9.01 6.31 22.74
CA ASP A 405 8.74 5.99 21.34
C ASP A 405 7.33 6.38 20.85
N GLY A 406 6.44 6.81 21.73
CA GLY A 406 5.11 7.34 21.40
C GLY A 406 5.12 8.61 20.53
N HIS A 407 6.30 9.22 20.33
CA HIS A 407 6.54 10.29 19.35
C HIS A 407 6.73 9.80 17.90
N LYS A 408 6.86 8.48 17.67
CA LYS A 408 7.17 7.90 16.36
C LYS A 408 6.14 6.88 15.91
N SER A 409 5.58 6.08 16.83
CA SER A 409 4.82 4.88 16.42
C SER A 409 3.98 4.19 17.50
N CYS A 410 4.26 4.32 18.80
CA CYS A 410 3.39 3.74 19.85
C CYS A 410 2.14 4.60 20.10
N CYS A 411 0.94 4.02 19.96
CA CYS A 411 -0.30 4.72 20.28
C CYS A 411 -0.64 4.68 21.79
N LEU A 412 -1.50 5.61 22.23
CA LEU A 412 -1.97 5.70 23.62
C LEU A 412 -2.66 4.40 24.08
N GLU A 413 -3.31 3.66 23.18
CA GLU A 413 -3.92 2.36 23.46
C GLU A 413 -2.90 1.32 23.94
N VAL A 414 -1.72 1.26 23.32
CA VAL A 414 -0.64 0.35 23.74
C VAL A 414 -0.16 0.70 25.14
N LEU A 415 -0.02 1.99 25.47
CA LEU A 415 0.42 2.43 26.79
C LEU A 415 -0.60 2.09 27.88
N HIS A 416 -1.89 2.33 27.64
CA HIS A 416 -2.96 1.89 28.55
C HIS A 416 -2.95 0.39 28.76
N TRP A 417 -2.75 -0.38 27.70
CA TRP A 417 -2.70 -1.82 27.79
C TRP A 417 -1.46 -2.31 28.57
N LEU A 418 -0.28 -1.72 28.35
CA LEU A 418 0.93 -2.04 29.11
C LEU A 418 0.72 -1.81 30.61
N GLU A 419 0.11 -0.69 30.99
CA GLU A 419 -0.24 -0.40 32.39
C GLU A 419 -1.22 -1.45 32.94
N ALA A 420 -2.31 -1.74 32.21
CA ALA A 420 -3.35 -2.67 32.64
C ALA A 420 -2.82 -4.11 32.83
N GLU A 421 -1.82 -4.54 32.05
CA GLU A 421 -1.16 -5.84 32.16
C GLU A 421 -0.04 -5.88 33.21
N GLY A 422 0.16 -4.79 33.97
CA GLY A 422 1.13 -4.68 35.05
C GLY A 422 2.57 -4.53 34.57
N CYS A 423 2.80 -3.84 33.45
CA CYS A 423 4.15 -3.42 33.05
C CYS A 423 4.73 -2.47 34.12
N PRO A 424 5.99 -2.66 34.57
CA PRO A 424 6.61 -1.74 35.52
C PRO A 424 6.67 -0.32 34.96
N VAL A 425 6.16 0.65 35.73
CA VAL A 425 6.12 2.06 35.36
C VAL A 425 6.85 2.92 36.38
N ASP A 426 7.75 3.77 35.90
CA ASP A 426 8.24 4.93 36.66
C ASP A 426 7.65 6.20 36.04
N TRP A 427 6.57 6.69 36.65
CA TRP A 427 5.85 7.87 36.17
C TRP A 427 6.69 9.14 36.18
N HIS A 428 7.64 9.26 37.11
CA HIS A 428 8.51 10.45 37.17
C HIS A 428 9.52 10.44 36.03
N ALA A 429 10.14 9.28 35.77
CA ALA A 429 11.03 9.11 34.63
C ALA A 429 10.29 9.22 33.29
N ALA A 430 9.07 8.68 33.18
CA ALA A 430 8.21 8.84 32.00
C ALA A 430 7.85 10.30 31.74
N TRP A 431 7.54 11.08 32.80
CA TRP A 431 7.26 12.50 32.69
C TRP A 431 8.51 13.32 32.31
N ALA A 432 9.67 13.01 32.88
CA ALA A 432 10.92 13.63 32.49
C ALA A 432 11.25 13.38 31.00
N LEU A 433 10.96 12.16 30.50
CA LEU A 433 11.10 11.83 29.08
C LEU A 433 10.15 12.66 28.21
N VAL A 434 8.87 12.76 28.58
CA VAL A 434 7.87 13.61 27.92
C VAL A 434 8.34 15.07 27.83
N GLN A 435 8.93 15.59 28.90
CA GLN A 435 9.47 16.96 28.95
C GLN A 435 10.76 17.15 28.11
N SER A 436 11.56 16.10 27.93
CA SER A 436 12.80 16.14 27.15
C SER A 436 12.60 16.15 25.63
N ILE A 437 11.39 15.86 25.15
CA ILE A 437 11.07 15.81 23.71
C ILE A 437 10.92 17.24 23.18
N ALA A 438 11.92 17.70 22.42
CA ALA A 438 12.06 19.08 21.96
C ALA A 438 10.91 19.63 21.08
N HIS A 439 10.03 18.78 20.54
CA HIS A 439 8.93 19.17 19.66
C HIS A 439 7.60 18.48 20.07
N PRO A 440 6.78 19.12 20.92
CA PRO A 440 5.54 18.54 21.46
C PRO A 440 4.49 18.16 20.41
N GLY A 441 4.56 18.74 19.21
CA GLY A 441 3.64 18.46 18.10
C GLY A 441 3.80 17.06 17.45
N ASN A 442 4.86 16.31 17.80
CA ASN A 442 5.11 14.97 17.26
C ASN A 442 4.68 13.85 18.20
N MET A 443 4.21 14.16 19.41
CA MET A 443 3.71 13.17 20.36
C MET A 443 2.19 13.11 20.29
N HIS A 444 1.61 11.91 20.39
CA HIS A 444 0.16 11.77 20.42
C HIS A 444 -0.42 12.65 21.55
N PRO A 445 -1.39 13.55 21.27
CA PRO A 445 -1.80 14.63 22.19
C PRO A 445 -2.18 14.13 23.58
N GLY A 446 -2.85 12.98 23.66
CA GLY A 446 -3.30 12.40 24.93
C GLY A 446 -2.19 11.79 25.81
N VAL A 447 -1.00 11.48 25.28
CA VAL A 447 0.07 10.81 26.05
C VAL A 447 0.65 11.75 27.11
N SER A 448 0.91 13.01 26.74
CA SER A 448 1.46 14.01 27.67
C SER A 448 0.52 14.30 28.84
N GLU A 449 -0.76 14.52 28.55
CA GLU A 449 -1.78 14.76 29.58
C GLU A 449 -1.97 13.54 30.49
N TRP A 450 -1.99 12.35 29.89
CA TRP A 450 -2.16 11.10 30.63
C TRP A 450 -0.98 10.82 31.58
N VAL A 451 0.27 10.92 31.10
CA VAL A 451 1.47 10.76 31.96
C VAL A 451 1.52 11.83 33.05
N LYS A 452 1.16 13.08 32.73
CA LYS A 452 1.08 14.17 33.72
C LYS A 452 0.02 13.91 34.79
N GLY A 453 -1.12 13.33 34.44
CA GLY A 453 -2.17 12.97 35.38
C GLY A 453 -1.68 11.99 36.45
N HIS A 454 -0.84 11.02 36.05
CA HIS A 454 -0.30 10.01 36.96
C HIS A 454 0.82 10.54 37.86
N THR A 455 1.54 11.58 37.46
CA THR A 455 2.56 12.23 38.31
C THR A 455 1.98 13.23 39.30
N THR A 456 0.76 13.73 39.06
CA THR A 456 0.12 14.76 39.88
C THR A 456 -1.02 14.23 40.77
N GLY A 457 -1.43 12.98 40.60
CA GLY A 457 -2.41 12.28 41.45
C GLY A 457 -1.80 11.73 42.76
N PRO A 458 -2.60 11.48 43.81
CA PRO A 458 -2.12 10.89 45.05
C PRO A 458 -1.64 9.45 44.77
N SER A 459 -0.42 9.13 45.19
CA SER A 459 0.20 7.82 45.03
C SER A 459 -0.72 6.72 45.57
N SER A 460 -1.24 5.87 44.68
CA SER A 460 -1.86 4.60 45.09
C SER A 460 -0.76 3.70 45.63
N GLY A 461 -0.62 3.70 46.96
CA GLY A 461 0.33 2.89 47.68
C GLY A 461 0.19 1.41 47.33
N SER A 462 1.34 0.78 47.10
CA SER A 462 1.52 -0.66 47.16
C SER A 462 1.06 -1.18 48.53
N GLY A 463 -0.06 -1.91 48.54
CA GLY A 463 -0.45 -2.80 49.63
C GLY A 463 0.18 -4.17 49.41
N ALA A 464 0.79 -4.69 50.47
CA ALA A 464 1.63 -5.88 50.57
C ALA A 464 1.05 -7.19 49.98
#